data_AF-A0A0D6L1P1-F1
#
_entry.id   AF-A0A0D6L1P1-F1
#
_cell.length_a   1.000
_cell.length_b   1.000
_cell.length_c   1.000
_cell.angle_alpha   90.00
_cell.angle_beta   90.00
_cell.angle_gamma   90.00
#
_symmetry.space_group_name_H-M   'P 1'
#
loop_
_entity.id
_entity.type
_entity.pdbx_description
1 polymer ?
#
loop_
_entity_poly.entity_id
_entity_poly.type
_entity_poly.pdbx_seq_one_letter_code
_entity_poly.pdbx_strand_id
1 'polypeptide(L)' 'MNKNRLQAANQAREAHRENIQRNIERRLQVARANGDERLVRQLEDEMNYCR' A
#
# COMPACT_ATOMS: atom_id res chain seq x y z
N MET A 1 -14.56 5.03 -30.37
CA MET A 1 -13.20 4.89 -29.80
C MET A 1 -13.18 5.30 -28.33
N ASN A 2 -13.60 4.44 -27.40
CA ASN A 2 -13.66 4.77 -25.95
C ASN A 2 -13.07 3.66 -25.05
N LYS A 3 -12.31 2.71 -25.64
CA LYS A 3 -11.71 1.59 -24.89
C LYS A 3 -10.40 1.99 -24.18
N ASN A 4 -9.61 2.90 -24.76
CA ASN A 4 -8.32 3.33 -24.20
C ASN A 4 -8.42 4.03 -22.84
N ARG A 5 -9.45 4.87 -22.61
CA ARG A 5 -9.60 5.56 -21.32
C ARG A 5 -10.00 4.61 -20.19
N LEU A 6 -10.86 3.64 -20.49
CA LEU A 6 -11.24 2.60 -19.53
C LEU A 6 -10.08 1.69 -19.17
N GLN A 7 -9.25 1.33 -20.16
CA GLN A 7 -8.06 0.52 -19.95
C GLN A 7 -7.01 1.26 -19.12
N ALA A 8 -6.77 2.54 -19.41
CA ALA A 8 -5.87 3.39 -18.64
C ALA A 8 -6.35 3.61 -17.19
N ALA A 9 -7.66 3.79 -16.99
CA ALA A 9 -8.24 3.90 -15.65
C ALA A 9 -8.10 2.60 -14.85
N ASN A 10 -8.29 1.45 -15.47
CA ASN A 10 -8.07 0.15 -14.82
C ASN A 10 -6.60 -0.06 -14.44
N GLN A 11 -5.67 0.23 -15.36
CA GLN A 11 -4.23 0.14 -15.09
C GLN A 11 -3.79 1.10 -13.98
N ALA A 12 -4.32 2.33 -13.96
CA ALA A 12 -4.04 3.28 -12.89
C ALA A 12 -4.56 2.78 -11.54
N ARG A 13 -5.71 2.10 -11.52
CA ARG A 13 -6.29 1.51 -10.30
C ARG A 13 -5.48 0.32 -9.80
N GLU A 14 -4.99 -0.53 -10.70
CA GLU A 14 -4.09 -1.64 -10.38
C GLU A 14 -2.74 -1.12 -9.86
N ALA A 15 -2.13 -0.16 -10.57
CA ALA A 15 -0.89 0.47 -10.14
C ALA A 15 -1.05 1.21 -8.80
N HIS A 16 -2.20 1.84 -8.54
CA HIS A 16 -2.49 2.47 -7.26
C HIS A 16 -2.56 1.43 -6.13
N ARG A 17 -3.23 0.29 -6.35
CA ARG A 17 -3.28 -0.81 -5.39
C ARG A 17 -1.89 -1.39 -5.10
N GLU A 18 -1.10 -1.63 -6.14
CA GLU A 18 0.27 -2.11 -6.00
C GLU A 18 1.17 -1.09 -5.29
N ASN A 19 1.01 0.20 -5.59
CA ASN A 19 1.75 1.27 -4.93
C ASN A 19 1.38 1.38 -3.45
N ILE A 20 0.11 1.22 -3.10
CA ILE A 20 -0.32 1.19 -1.69
C ILE A 20 0.32 0.00 -0.98
N GLN A 21 0.26 -1.21 -1.56
CA GLN A 21 0.91 -2.39 -0.99
C GLN A 21 2.42 -2.16 -0.80
N ARG A 22 3.13 -1.73 -1.84
CA ARG A 22 4.57 -1.45 -1.77
C ARG A 22 4.91 -0.35 -0.78
N ASN A 23 4.06 0.67 -0.64
CA ASN A 23 4.29 1.77 0.31
C ASN A 23 4.14 1.27 1.75
N ILE A 24 3.09 0.52 2.06
CA ILE A 24 2.86 -0.07 3.37
C ILE A 24 4.00 -1.02 3.73
N GLU A 25 4.38 -1.92 2.81
CA GLU A 25 5.46 -2.89 3.01
C GLU A 25 6.80 -2.20 3.26
N ARG A 26 7.12 -1.17 2.49
CA ARG A 26 8.33 -0.34 2.70
C ARG A 26 8.29 0.40 4.03
N ARG A 27 7.17 0.98 4.43
CA ARG A 27 7.03 1.68 5.73
C ARG A 27 7.21 0.71 6.90
N LEU A 28 6.68 -0.51 6.76
CA LEU A 28 6.87 -1.59 7.75
C LEU A 28 8.33 -2.03 7.83
N GLN A 29 8.99 -2.20 6.69
CA GLN A 29 10.40 -2.57 6.64
C GLN A 29 11.30 -1.48 7.25
N VAL A 30 11.01 -0.21 6.96
CA VAL A 30 11.74 0.93 7.55
C VAL A 30 11.49 1.03 9.05
N ALA A 31 10.25 0.87 9.51
CA ALA A 31 9.91 0.88 10.93
C ALA A 31 10.60 -0.28 11.68
N ARG A 32 10.63 -1.48 11.09
CA ARG A 32 11.38 -2.64 11.63
C ARG A 32 12.89 -2.39 11.64
N ALA A 33 13.45 -1.81 10.58
CA ALA A 33 14.88 -1.50 10.48
C ALA A 33 15.32 -0.42 11.47
N ASN A 34 14.46 0.56 11.74
CA ASN A 34 14.70 1.59 12.76
C ASN A 34 14.49 1.09 14.19
N GLY A 35 13.99 -0.14 14.39
CA GLY A 35 13.65 -0.66 15.72
C GLY A 35 12.42 0.03 16.34
N ASP A 36 11.60 0.68 15.51
CA ASP A 36 10.47 1.49 15.92
C ASP A 36 9.21 0.61 16.10
N GLU A 37 9.27 -0.28 17.09
CA GLU A 37 8.24 -1.30 17.35
C GLU A 37 6.84 -0.71 17.57
N ARG A 38 6.77 0.52 18.10
CA ARG A 38 5.50 1.25 18.26
C ARG A 38 4.86 1.56 16.91
N LEU A 39 5.65 1.99 15.94
CA LEU A 39 5.20 2.33 14.59
C LEU A 39 4.85 1.06 13.81
N VAL A 40 5.64 0.00 13.94
CA VAL A 40 5.34 -1.32 13.36
C VAL A 40 3.99 -1.82 13.86
N ARG A 41 3.78 -1.79 15.18
CA ARG A 41 2.56 -2.28 15.81
C ARG A 41 1.33 -1.45 15.44
N GLN A 42 1.46 -0.13 15.31
CA GLN A 42 0.37 0.72 14.80
C GLN A 42 0.02 0.40 13.35
N LEU A 43 1.03 0.20 12.48
CA LEU A 43 0.81 -0.14 11.08
C LEU A 43 0.20 -1.54 10.90
N GLU A 44 0.61 -2.51 11.72
CA GLU A 44 0.02 -3.85 11.73
C GLU A 44 -1.42 -3.83 12.26
N ASP A 45 -1.71 -3.02 13.28
CA ASP A 45 -3.06 -2.85 13.83
C ASP A 45 -3.99 -2.15 12.82
N GLU A 46 -3.52 -1.09 12.14
CA GLU A 46 -4.26 -0.43 11.05
C GLU A 46 -4.55 -1.39 9.88
N MET A 47 -3.60 -2.25 9.50
CA MET A 47 -3.84 -3.27 8.47
C MET A 47 -4.84 -4.33 8.92
N ASN A 48 -4.81 -4.70 10.19
CA ASN A 48 -5.72 -5.70 10.75
C ASN A 48 -7.14 -5.14 10.96
N TYR A 49 -7.25 -3.84 11.27
CA TYR A 49 -8.53 -3.14 11.41
C TYR A 49 -9.22 -2.88 10.05
N CYS A 50 -8.43 -2.73 8.98
CA CYS A 50 -8.94 -2.48 7.64
C CYS A 50 -9.30 -3.77 6.86
N ARG A 51 -9.23 -4.94 7.51
CA ARG A 51 -9.56 -6.26 6.95
C ARG A 51 -11.02 -6.63 7.18
#